data_AF-A0A7X9HFS9-F1
#
_entry.id   AF-A0A7X9HFS9-F1
#
_cell.length_a   1.000
_cell.length_b   1.000
_cell.length_c   1.000
_cell.angle_alpha   90.00
_cell.angle_beta   90.00
_cell.angle_gamma   90.00
#
_symmetry.space_group_name_H-M   'P 1'
#
loop_
_entity.id
_entity.type
_entity.pdbx_description
1 polymer ?
#
loop_
_entity_poly.entity_id
_entity_poly.type
_entity_poly.pdbx_seq_one_letter_code
_entity_poly.pdbx_strand_id
1 'polypeptide(L)'
;MNLNHPEATQQALSILRSGNPFQWYVITMLAFVVYIYFNEIQNKNWKGIAAGLSLYMVHWFVEIINALIQHFTGHALWTVPTGTAFLILIGVGVELSLMFSVSGLIFSKILPEDPKAKILGINNRLFIAIANAAFYSIFEIFLVKTPCFVWVYPWWGALPVFITVYVPFWVVSLYCYDWQPKVQKAVIGSLFAINAGMLVVFAGILKWI
;
A
#
# COMPACT_ATOMS: atom_id res chain seq x y z
N MET A 1 4.01 -27.90 2.11
CA MET A 1 2.81 -27.10 1.78
C MET A 1 2.84 -26.87 0.28
N ASN A 2 1.73 -27.07 -0.45
CA ASN A 2 1.71 -26.74 -1.89
C ASN A 2 1.70 -25.21 -2.03
N LEU A 3 2.63 -24.66 -2.79
CA LEU A 3 2.74 -23.22 -3.07
C LEU A 3 2.33 -22.96 -4.52
N ASN A 4 1.77 -21.79 -4.78
CA ASN A 4 1.52 -21.28 -6.12
C ASN A 4 2.83 -20.65 -6.63
N HIS A 5 3.33 -21.09 -7.80
CA HIS A 5 4.55 -20.57 -8.42
C HIS A 5 5.72 -20.39 -7.43
N PRO A 6 6.22 -21.47 -6.81
CA PRO A 6 7.26 -21.40 -5.77
C PRO A 6 8.53 -20.64 -6.22
N GLU A 7 8.81 -20.63 -7.52
CA GLU A 7 9.91 -19.89 -8.15
C GLU A 7 9.77 -18.36 -8.08
N ALA A 8 8.55 -17.83 -7.93
CA ALA A 8 8.28 -16.40 -7.97
C ALA A 8 8.97 -15.62 -6.84
N THR A 9 9.18 -16.26 -5.68
CA THR A 9 9.94 -15.64 -4.59
C THR A 9 11.40 -15.43 -5.00
N GLN A 10 12.04 -16.45 -5.59
CA GLN A 10 13.43 -16.35 -6.03
C GLN A 10 13.61 -15.35 -7.17
N GLN A 11 12.63 -15.28 -8.09
CA GLN A 11 12.63 -14.29 -9.17
C GLN A 11 12.58 -12.86 -8.62
N ALA A 12 11.68 -12.57 -7.68
CA ALA A 12 11.61 -11.26 -7.03
C ALA A 12 12.90 -10.91 -6.28
N LEU A 13 13.46 -11.86 -5.51
CA LEU A 13 14.73 -11.65 -4.81
C LEU A 13 15.89 -11.33 -5.78
N SER A 14 15.86 -11.88 -7.01
CA SER A 14 16.91 -11.62 -8.00
C SER A 14 16.91 -10.19 -8.56
N ILE A 15 15.76 -9.49 -8.47
CA ILE A 15 15.62 -8.09 -8.91
C ILE A 15 15.45 -7.11 -7.75
N LEU A 16 15.44 -7.60 -6.50
CA LEU A 16 15.25 -6.79 -5.30
C LEU A 16 16.32 -5.71 -5.19
N ARG A 17 15.88 -4.45 -5.19
CA ARG A 17 16.72 -3.25 -5.13
C ARG A 17 17.81 -3.21 -6.20
N SER A 18 17.58 -3.84 -7.34
CA SER A 18 18.45 -3.79 -8.50
C SER A 18 18.05 -2.63 -9.42
N GLY A 19 19.04 -1.94 -9.98
CA GLY A 19 18.81 -0.91 -11.01
C GLY A 19 18.59 -1.47 -12.42
N ASN A 20 18.78 -2.79 -12.62
CA ASN A 20 18.68 -3.40 -13.95
C ASN A 20 17.30 -3.23 -14.62
N PRO A 21 16.16 -3.35 -13.89
CA PRO A 21 14.85 -3.18 -14.51
C PRO A 21 14.45 -1.72 -14.75
N PHE A 22 15.27 -0.75 -14.33
CA PHE A 22 14.87 0.66 -14.25
C PHE A 22 14.33 1.21 -15.58
N GLN A 23 13.23 1.96 -15.46
CA GLN A 23 12.55 2.61 -16.58
C GLN A 23 12.32 4.09 -16.26
N TRP A 24 12.53 4.95 -17.25
CA TRP A 24 12.43 6.41 -17.09
C TRP A 24 11.04 6.92 -16.69
N TYR A 25 9.97 6.18 -16.96
CA TYR A 25 8.60 6.61 -16.61
C TYR A 25 8.39 6.78 -15.10
N VAL A 26 9.23 6.17 -14.26
CA VAL A 26 9.21 6.35 -12.80
C VAL A 26 9.39 7.82 -12.43
N ILE A 27 10.21 8.55 -13.18
CA ILE A 27 10.43 9.99 -12.95
C ILE A 27 9.14 10.77 -13.25
N THR A 28 8.41 10.41 -14.30
CA THR A 28 7.12 11.02 -14.63
C THR A 28 6.09 10.73 -13.53
N MET A 29 6.03 9.49 -13.03
CA MET A 29 5.13 9.15 -11.90
C MET A 29 5.47 9.95 -10.64
N LEU A 30 6.76 10.08 -10.32
CA LEU A 30 7.21 10.90 -9.20
C LEU A 30 6.81 12.37 -9.36
N ALA A 31 6.97 12.94 -10.57
CA ALA A 31 6.54 14.30 -10.87
C ALA A 31 5.04 14.50 -10.63
N PHE A 32 4.20 13.52 -10.99
CA PHE A 32 2.77 13.57 -10.69
C PHE A 32 2.45 13.47 -9.20
N VAL A 33 3.13 12.59 -8.45
CA VAL A 33 2.97 12.53 -7.00
C VAL A 33 3.31 13.88 -6.36
N VAL A 34 4.44 14.48 -6.74
CA VAL A 34 4.85 15.81 -6.25
C VAL A 34 3.82 16.87 -6.61
N TYR A 35 3.36 16.90 -7.88
CA TYR A 35 2.33 17.84 -8.33
C TYR A 35 1.04 17.71 -7.52
N ILE A 36 0.55 16.49 -7.27
CA ILE A 36 -0.66 16.24 -6.47
C ILE A 36 -0.49 16.83 -5.07
N TYR A 37 0.61 16.51 -4.38
CA TYR A 37 0.82 17.00 -3.02
C TYR A 37 1.03 18.52 -2.97
N PHE A 38 1.75 19.11 -3.92
CA PHE A 38 1.96 20.55 -3.98
C PHE A 38 0.64 21.30 -4.24
N ASN A 39 -0.20 20.76 -5.13
CA ASN A 39 -1.53 21.31 -5.36
C ASN A 39 -2.42 21.23 -4.11
N GLU A 40 -2.44 20.11 -3.40
CA GLU A 40 -3.23 20.00 -2.17
C GLU A 40 -2.69 20.90 -1.04
N ILE A 41 -1.37 21.08 -0.95
CA ILE A 41 -0.72 22.01 -0.01
C ILE A 41 -1.11 23.46 -0.34
N GLN A 42 -1.04 23.85 -1.61
CA GLN A 42 -1.44 25.19 -2.07
C GLN A 42 -2.90 25.49 -1.72
N ASN A 43 -3.77 24.48 -1.86
CA ASN A 43 -5.19 24.57 -1.51
C ASN A 43 -5.47 24.35 -0.01
N LYS A 44 -4.44 24.20 0.82
CA LYS A 44 -4.54 23.94 2.27
C LYS A 44 -5.43 22.73 2.60
N ASN A 45 -5.49 21.72 1.72
CA ASN A 45 -6.26 20.51 1.94
C ASN A 45 -5.52 19.52 2.84
N TRP A 46 -5.34 19.90 4.10
CA TRP A 46 -4.64 19.08 5.09
C TRP A 46 -5.36 17.78 5.41
N LYS A 47 -6.69 17.74 5.29
CA LYS A 47 -7.49 16.53 5.50
C LYS A 47 -7.23 15.47 4.42
N GLY A 48 -7.22 15.88 3.15
CA GLY A 48 -6.88 14.99 2.04
C GLY A 48 -5.44 14.48 2.13
N ILE A 49 -4.50 15.36 2.50
CA ILE A 49 -3.11 14.96 2.77
C ILE A 49 -3.03 13.93 3.91
N ALA A 50 -3.77 14.13 5.00
CA ALA A 50 -3.80 13.17 6.11
C ALA A 50 -4.36 11.81 5.69
N ALA A 51 -5.39 11.77 4.83
CA ALA A 51 -5.91 10.54 4.26
C ALA A 51 -4.84 9.82 3.40
N GLY A 52 -4.17 10.53 2.51
CA GLY A 52 -3.08 9.98 1.69
C GLY A 52 -1.92 9.40 2.52
N LEU A 53 -1.39 10.20 3.45
CA LEU A 53 -0.27 9.79 4.29
C LEU A 53 -0.62 8.62 5.20
N SER A 54 -1.82 8.62 5.80
CA SER A 54 -2.24 7.52 6.67
C SER A 54 -2.44 6.21 5.90
N LEU A 55 -3.02 6.23 4.69
CA LEU A 55 -3.06 5.06 3.82
C LEU A 55 -1.65 4.55 3.55
N TYR A 56 -0.77 5.45 3.13
CA TYR A 56 0.60 5.10 2.75
C TYR A 56 1.39 4.50 3.92
N MET A 57 1.17 4.98 5.15
CA MET A 57 1.78 4.41 6.34
C MET A 57 1.30 2.99 6.65
N VAL A 58 0.00 2.70 6.48
CA VAL A 58 -0.51 1.33 6.63
C VAL A 58 0.01 0.43 5.51
N HIS A 59 0.12 0.95 4.29
CA HIS A 59 0.71 0.24 3.15
C HIS A 59 2.13 -0.21 3.45
N TRP A 60 3.00 0.70 3.87
CA TRP A 60 4.37 0.35 4.24
C TRP A 60 4.44 -0.68 5.37
N PHE A 61 3.59 -0.53 6.38
CA PHE A 61 3.56 -1.51 7.48
C PHE A 61 3.28 -2.91 6.96
N VAL A 62 2.26 -3.07 6.12
CA VAL A 62 1.86 -4.37 5.55
C VAL A 62 2.92 -4.93 4.61
N GLU A 63 3.59 -4.11 3.79
CA GLU A 63 4.68 -4.56 2.92
C GLU A 63 5.91 -5.03 3.71
N ILE A 64 6.24 -4.35 4.81
CA ILE A 64 7.32 -4.77 5.70
C ILE A 64 6.96 -6.11 6.37
N ILE A 65 5.73 -6.27 6.85
CA ILE A 65 5.28 -7.54 7.43
C ILE A 65 5.34 -8.67 6.38
N ASN A 66 4.92 -8.42 5.14
CA ASN A 66 5.02 -9.39 4.06
C ASN A 66 6.46 -9.81 3.77
N ALA A 67 7.40 -8.86 3.76
CA ALA A 67 8.82 -9.14 3.60
C ALA A 67 9.40 -9.92 4.79
N LEU A 68 8.98 -9.61 6.02
CA LEU A 68 9.39 -10.39 7.20
C LEU A 68 8.84 -11.82 7.16
N ILE A 69 7.59 -12.01 6.72
CA ILE A 69 7.04 -13.35 6.49
C ILE A 69 7.94 -14.09 5.50
N GLN A 70 8.32 -13.48 4.38
CA GLN A 70 9.25 -14.08 3.42
C GLN A 70 10.57 -14.51 4.06
N HIS A 71 11.17 -13.65 4.88
CA HIS A 71 12.42 -13.99 5.58
C HIS A 71 12.28 -15.23 6.46
N PHE A 72 11.21 -15.31 7.27
CA PHE A 72 11.05 -16.38 8.26
C PHE A 72 10.49 -17.69 7.69
N THR A 73 9.68 -17.65 6.64
CA THR A 73 9.02 -18.84 6.06
C THR A 73 9.63 -19.30 4.75
N GLY A 74 10.53 -18.50 4.17
CA GLY A 74 11.08 -18.69 2.82
C GLY A 74 10.21 -18.11 1.71
N HIS A 75 8.96 -17.72 1.98
CA HIS A 75 7.99 -17.27 0.97
C HIS A 75 7.10 -16.13 1.48
N ALA A 76 6.96 -15.08 0.68
CA ALA A 76 6.04 -13.97 0.96
C ALA A 76 4.57 -14.42 0.81
N LEU A 77 3.63 -13.65 1.36
CA LEU A 77 2.20 -13.86 1.06
C LEU A 77 1.91 -13.49 -0.41
N TRP A 78 2.47 -12.37 -0.87
CA TRP A 78 2.52 -11.96 -2.27
C TRP A 78 3.92 -11.50 -2.67
N THR A 79 4.24 -11.65 -3.95
CA THR A 79 5.54 -11.27 -4.51
C THR A 79 5.39 -10.61 -5.88
N VAL A 80 6.30 -9.70 -6.21
CA VAL A 80 6.39 -9.00 -7.51
C VAL A 80 7.66 -9.48 -8.22
N PRO A 81 7.60 -10.58 -8.99
CA PRO A 81 8.80 -11.19 -9.58
C PRO A 81 9.32 -10.46 -10.83
N THR A 82 8.49 -9.63 -11.48
CA THR A 82 8.85 -8.89 -12.70
C THR A 82 7.89 -7.71 -12.93
N GLY A 83 8.15 -6.91 -13.96
CA GLY A 83 7.26 -5.84 -14.43
C GLY A 83 7.38 -4.51 -13.67
N THR A 84 8.07 -4.48 -12.53
CA THR A 84 8.44 -3.23 -11.83
C THR A 84 9.79 -2.72 -12.32
N ALA A 85 9.91 -1.40 -12.46
CA ALA A 85 11.17 -0.71 -12.74
C ALA A 85 12.14 -0.75 -11.57
N PHE A 86 11.64 -0.89 -10.34
CA PHE A 86 12.48 -1.00 -9.15
C PHE A 86 11.71 -1.68 -8.02
N LEU A 87 12.11 -2.90 -7.68
CA LEU A 87 11.53 -3.64 -6.57
C LEU A 87 12.11 -3.14 -5.24
N ILE A 88 11.28 -2.65 -4.32
CA ILE A 88 11.73 -2.03 -3.07
C ILE A 88 11.78 -3.06 -1.92
N LEU A 89 10.70 -3.83 -1.77
CA LEU A 89 10.57 -5.02 -0.94
C LEU A 89 9.92 -6.12 -1.78
N ILE A 90 9.99 -7.37 -1.32
CA ILE A 90 9.53 -8.55 -2.08
C ILE A 90 8.15 -8.40 -2.74
N GLY A 91 7.21 -7.69 -2.09
CA GLY A 91 5.84 -7.49 -2.54
C GLY A 91 5.52 -6.12 -3.13
N VAL A 92 6.46 -5.16 -3.13
CA VAL A 92 6.19 -3.77 -3.55
C VAL A 92 7.28 -3.22 -4.46
N GLY A 93 6.87 -2.94 -5.70
CA GLY A 93 7.60 -2.15 -6.67
C GLY A 93 7.36 -0.64 -6.51
N VAL A 94 8.22 0.17 -7.13
CA VAL A 94 8.13 1.63 -7.09
C VAL A 94 6.79 2.15 -7.63
N GLU A 95 6.20 1.50 -8.63
CA GLU A 95 4.92 1.89 -9.21
C GLU A 95 3.78 1.75 -8.20
N LEU A 96 3.73 0.62 -7.48
CA LEU A 96 2.75 0.38 -6.44
C LEU A 96 2.93 1.34 -5.27
N SER A 97 4.17 1.54 -4.82
CA SER A 97 4.48 2.49 -3.74
C SER A 97 4.06 3.92 -4.09
N LEU A 98 4.36 4.38 -5.32
CA LEU A 98 3.96 5.73 -5.76
C LEU A 98 2.45 5.85 -5.91
N MET A 99 1.76 4.84 -6.45
CA MET A 99 0.30 4.84 -6.53
C MET A 99 -0.34 4.93 -5.13
N PHE A 100 0.04 4.05 -4.19
CA PHE A 100 -0.52 4.07 -2.83
C PHE A 100 -0.14 5.33 -2.05
N SER A 101 0.96 5.99 -2.39
CA SER A 101 1.32 7.28 -1.80
C SER A 101 0.27 8.38 -2.07
N VAL A 102 -0.55 8.26 -3.11
CA VAL A 102 -1.58 9.25 -3.47
C VAL A 102 -3.02 8.71 -3.39
N SER A 103 -3.22 7.39 -3.38
CA SER A 103 -4.55 6.77 -3.39
C SER A 103 -5.48 7.28 -2.28
N GLY A 104 -5.01 7.35 -1.03
CA GLY A 104 -5.85 7.82 0.09
C GLY A 104 -6.32 9.26 -0.08
N LEU A 105 -5.44 10.12 -0.63
CA LEU A 105 -5.73 11.52 -0.92
C LEU A 105 -6.74 11.64 -2.05
N ILE A 106 -6.52 10.93 -3.17
CA ILE A 106 -7.42 10.97 -4.34
C ILE A 106 -8.83 10.53 -3.96
N PHE A 107 -8.97 9.37 -3.32
CA PHE A 107 -10.27 8.82 -2.96
C PHE A 107 -10.91 9.52 -1.75
N SER A 108 -10.18 10.35 -1.00
CA SER A 108 -10.81 11.22 0.00
C SER A 108 -11.73 12.27 -0.63
N LYS A 109 -11.52 12.63 -1.90
CA LYS A 109 -12.30 13.65 -2.61
C LYS A 109 -13.75 13.24 -2.90
N ILE A 110 -14.08 11.95 -2.82
CA ILE A 110 -15.45 11.45 -2.98
C ILE A 110 -16.22 11.36 -1.66
N LEU A 111 -15.59 11.71 -0.53
CA LEU A 111 -16.26 11.69 0.77
C LEU A 111 -17.35 12.77 0.81
N PRO A 112 -18.60 12.41 1.17
CA PRO A 112 -19.64 13.40 1.46
C PRO A 112 -19.19 14.38 2.54
N GLU A 113 -19.62 15.64 2.43
CA GLU A 113 -19.27 16.68 3.40
C GLU A 113 -19.67 16.31 4.83
N ASP A 114 -20.84 15.71 5.02
CA ASP A 114 -21.30 15.24 6.33
C ASP A 114 -20.69 13.87 6.70
N PRO A 115 -19.83 13.78 7.74
CA PRO A 115 -19.28 12.52 8.26
C PRO A 115 -20.28 11.57 8.88
N LYS A 116 -21.48 12.04 9.23
CA LYS A 116 -22.53 11.23 9.83
C LYS A 116 -23.53 10.70 8.82
N ALA A 117 -23.49 11.19 7.57
CA ALA A 117 -24.33 10.69 6.50
C ALA A 117 -24.14 9.18 6.31
N LYS A 118 -25.22 8.50 5.90
CA LYS A 118 -25.24 7.06 5.68
C LYS A 118 -25.47 6.74 4.21
N ILE A 119 -24.82 5.68 3.74
CA ILE A 119 -25.04 5.06 2.43
C ILE A 119 -25.53 3.64 2.70
N LEU A 120 -26.72 3.30 2.21
CA LEU A 120 -27.37 2.00 2.47
C LEU A 120 -27.42 1.63 3.97
N GLY A 121 -27.65 2.62 4.85
CA GLY A 121 -27.72 2.42 6.30
C GLY A 121 -26.38 2.33 7.04
N ILE A 122 -25.25 2.29 6.32
CA ILE A 122 -23.89 2.22 6.87
C ILE A 122 -23.27 3.62 6.87
N ASN A 123 -22.43 3.94 7.86
CA ASN A 123 -21.68 5.20 7.85
C ASN A 123 -20.88 5.34 6.54
N ASN A 124 -20.95 6.51 5.91
CA ASN A 124 -20.41 6.67 4.56
C ASN A 124 -18.88 6.48 4.46
N ARG A 125 -18.09 6.78 5.51
CA ARG A 125 -16.63 6.56 5.51
C ARG A 125 -16.32 5.07 5.45
N LEU A 126 -17.01 4.29 6.28
CA LEU A 126 -16.90 2.83 6.27
C LEU A 126 -17.40 2.25 4.95
N PHE A 127 -18.57 2.69 4.46
CA PHE A 127 -19.11 2.21 3.19
C PHE A 127 -18.12 2.43 2.04
N ILE A 128 -17.59 3.65 1.89
CA ILE A 128 -16.63 4.00 0.85
C ILE A 128 -15.31 3.24 1.07
N ALA A 129 -14.87 3.05 2.31
CA ALA A 129 -13.67 2.27 2.61
C ALA A 129 -13.80 0.81 2.15
N ILE A 130 -14.92 0.17 2.48
CA ILE A 130 -15.22 -1.21 2.05
C ILE A 130 -15.35 -1.30 0.53
N ALA A 131 -16.01 -0.33 -0.11
CA ALA A 131 -16.16 -0.29 -1.56
C ALA A 131 -14.80 -0.14 -2.27
N ASN A 132 -13.94 0.77 -1.80
CA ASN A 132 -12.59 0.95 -2.35
C ASN A 132 -11.72 -0.28 -2.08
N ALA A 133 -11.87 -0.91 -0.91
CA ALA A 133 -11.14 -2.14 -0.61
C ALA A 133 -11.54 -3.28 -1.55
N ALA A 134 -12.84 -3.43 -1.83
CA ALA A 134 -13.35 -4.43 -2.75
C ALA A 134 -12.86 -4.14 -4.18
N PHE A 135 -12.88 -2.88 -4.61
CA PHE A 135 -12.37 -2.46 -5.91
C PHE A 135 -10.90 -2.86 -6.11
N TYR A 136 -10.03 -2.55 -5.16
CA TYR A 136 -8.61 -2.90 -5.27
C TYR A 136 -8.35 -4.41 -5.16
N SER A 137 -9.09 -5.13 -4.32
CA SER A 137 -9.00 -6.60 -4.26
C SER A 137 -9.41 -7.26 -5.58
N ILE A 138 -10.46 -6.76 -6.23
CA ILE A 138 -10.88 -7.21 -7.57
C ILE A 138 -9.81 -6.84 -8.60
N PHE A 139 -9.24 -5.64 -8.52
CA PHE A 139 -8.18 -5.20 -9.42
C PHE A 139 -6.94 -6.11 -9.33
N GLU A 140 -6.59 -6.56 -8.13
CA GLU A 140 -5.47 -7.46 -7.90
C GLU A 140 -5.66 -8.86 -8.54
N ILE A 141 -6.89 -9.31 -8.75
CA ILE A 141 -7.16 -10.54 -9.53
C ILE A 141 -6.62 -10.40 -10.96
N PHE A 142 -6.65 -9.20 -11.55
CA PHE A 142 -6.05 -8.97 -12.86
C PHE A 142 -4.52 -9.00 -12.78
N LEU A 143 -3.92 -8.48 -11.71
CA LEU A 143 -2.48 -8.53 -11.49
C LEU A 143 -1.98 -9.97 -11.36
N VAL A 144 -2.68 -10.82 -10.59
CA VAL A 144 -2.34 -12.23 -10.39
C VAL A 144 -2.46 -13.07 -11.67
N LYS A 145 -3.25 -12.60 -12.65
CA LYS A 145 -3.32 -13.22 -13.99
C LYS A 145 -2.11 -12.88 -14.87
N THR A 146 -1.24 -11.96 -14.43
CA THR A 146 0.01 -11.61 -15.11
C THR A 146 1.19 -12.26 -14.40
N PRO A 147 2.36 -12.41 -15.05
CA PRO A 147 3.57 -12.84 -14.35
C PRO A 147 4.09 -11.80 -13.35
N CYS A 148 3.58 -10.56 -13.36
CA CYS A 148 4.13 -9.46 -12.55
C CYS A 148 3.78 -9.54 -11.06
N PHE A 149 2.77 -10.32 -10.69
CA PHE A 149 2.29 -10.37 -9.31
C PHE A 149 1.78 -11.77 -8.98
N VAL A 150 2.16 -12.33 -7.84
CA VAL A 150 1.84 -13.70 -7.46
C VAL A 150 1.41 -13.78 -6.00
N TRP A 151 0.26 -14.41 -5.73
CA TRP A 151 -0.09 -14.91 -4.40
C TRP A 151 0.54 -16.28 -4.18
N VAL A 152 1.48 -16.38 -3.24
CA VAL A 152 2.34 -17.58 -3.11
C VAL A 152 1.65 -18.72 -2.39
N TYR A 153 0.78 -18.41 -1.41
CA TYR A 153 0.06 -19.44 -0.66
C TYR A 153 -1.34 -19.68 -1.27
N PRO A 154 -1.82 -20.94 -1.40
CA PRO A 154 -3.15 -21.23 -1.96
C PRO A 154 -4.32 -20.62 -1.17
N TRP A 155 -4.14 -20.43 0.13
CA TRP A 155 -5.13 -19.81 1.01
C TRP A 155 -5.05 -18.29 0.99
N TRP A 156 -4.01 -17.71 0.37
CA TRP A 156 -3.85 -16.27 0.18
C TRP A 156 -4.43 -15.88 -1.17
N GLY A 157 -5.36 -14.93 -1.15
CA GLY A 157 -6.09 -14.53 -2.36
C GLY A 157 -6.99 -13.34 -2.13
N ALA A 158 -7.86 -13.06 -3.11
CA ALA A 158 -8.69 -11.85 -3.12
C ALA A 158 -9.39 -11.58 -1.78
N LEU A 159 -10.03 -12.60 -1.19
CA LEU A 159 -10.77 -12.44 0.08
C LEU A 159 -9.85 -12.15 1.29
N PRO A 160 -8.80 -12.95 1.60
CA PRO A 160 -7.82 -12.59 2.62
C PRO A 160 -7.20 -11.21 2.41
N VAL A 161 -6.80 -10.88 1.18
CA VAL A 161 -6.20 -9.58 0.83
C VAL A 161 -7.20 -8.45 1.08
N PHE A 162 -8.44 -8.62 0.65
CA PHE A 162 -9.52 -7.66 0.91
C PHE A 162 -9.64 -7.35 2.40
N ILE A 163 -9.74 -8.38 3.24
CA ILE A 163 -9.98 -8.23 4.68
C ILE A 163 -8.74 -7.69 5.41
N THR A 164 -7.56 -8.23 5.11
CA THR A 164 -6.35 -8.03 5.93
C THR A 164 -5.42 -6.94 5.41
N VAL A 165 -5.53 -6.57 4.13
CA VAL A 165 -4.71 -5.53 3.49
C VAL A 165 -5.57 -4.32 3.19
N TYR A 166 -6.57 -4.47 2.32
CA TYR A 166 -7.26 -3.32 1.77
C TYR A 166 -8.24 -2.65 2.74
N VAL A 167 -9.02 -3.42 3.52
CA VAL A 167 -9.93 -2.82 4.51
C VAL A 167 -9.17 -1.94 5.51
N PRO A 168 -8.05 -2.38 6.13
CA PRO A 168 -7.23 -1.53 6.99
C PRO A 168 -6.73 -0.26 6.30
N PHE A 169 -6.23 -0.37 5.05
CA PHE A 169 -5.74 0.79 4.29
C PHE A 169 -6.81 1.86 4.19
N TRP A 170 -7.99 1.47 3.74
CA TRP A 170 -9.07 2.40 3.41
C TRP A 170 -9.79 2.91 4.66
N VAL A 171 -9.99 2.07 5.67
CA VAL A 171 -10.61 2.49 6.93
C VAL A 171 -9.72 3.53 7.62
N VAL A 172 -8.43 3.25 7.79
CA VAL A 172 -7.53 4.21 8.43
C VAL A 172 -7.47 5.50 7.61
N SER A 173 -7.33 5.42 6.28
CA SER A 173 -7.31 6.57 5.38
C SER A 173 -8.53 7.48 5.53
N LEU A 174 -9.74 6.92 5.34
CA LEU A 174 -10.96 7.72 5.22
C LEU A 174 -11.47 8.21 6.57
N TYR A 175 -11.19 7.50 7.67
CA TYR A 175 -11.45 8.04 9.00
C TYR A 175 -10.43 9.09 9.41
N CYS A 176 -9.15 8.92 9.05
CA CYS A 176 -8.10 9.91 9.32
C CYS A 176 -8.43 11.28 8.71
N TYR A 177 -9.10 11.32 7.57
CA TYR A 177 -9.60 12.55 6.94
C TYR A 177 -10.36 13.47 7.91
N ASP A 178 -11.20 12.89 8.78
CA ASP A 178 -12.08 13.64 9.69
C ASP A 178 -11.54 13.74 11.13
N TRP A 179 -10.41 13.10 11.44
CA TRP A 179 -9.80 13.18 12.76
C TRP A 179 -9.28 14.58 13.09
N GLN A 180 -9.21 14.90 14.38
CA GLN A 180 -8.57 16.12 14.82
C GLN A 180 -7.08 16.11 14.42
N PRO A 181 -6.48 17.27 14.07
CA PRO A 181 -5.08 17.33 13.63
C PRO A 181 -4.08 16.71 14.59
N LYS A 182 -4.32 16.79 15.90
CA LYS A 182 -3.47 16.13 16.91
C LYS A 182 -3.47 14.60 16.75
N VAL A 183 -4.65 14.01 16.48
CA VAL A 183 -4.82 12.57 16.29
C VAL A 183 -4.22 12.15 14.94
N GLN A 184 -4.46 12.91 13.87
CA GLN A 184 -3.84 12.68 12.57
C GLN A 184 -2.31 12.60 12.68
N LYS A 185 -1.69 13.61 13.29
CA LYS A 185 -0.24 13.67 13.51
C LYS A 185 0.26 12.52 14.37
N ALA A 186 -0.45 12.18 15.44
CA ALA A 186 -0.07 11.08 16.33
C ALA A 186 -0.09 9.74 15.59
N VAL A 187 -1.16 9.41 14.86
CA VAL A 187 -1.29 8.13 14.16
C VAL A 187 -0.29 8.04 13.00
N ILE A 188 -0.25 9.05 12.12
CA ILE A 188 0.67 9.07 10.97
C ILE A 188 2.12 9.05 11.45
N GLY A 189 2.47 9.89 12.43
CA GLY A 189 3.82 9.97 12.99
C GLY A 189 4.26 8.69 13.70
N SER A 190 3.36 8.04 14.45
CA SER A 190 3.67 6.77 15.12
C SER A 190 3.89 5.64 14.12
N LEU A 191 3.02 5.51 13.11
CA LEU A 191 3.21 4.51 12.06
C LEU A 191 4.48 4.77 11.25
N PHE A 192 4.78 6.04 10.95
CA PHE A 192 6.04 6.41 10.31
C PHE A 192 7.25 5.97 11.16
N ALA A 193 7.26 6.27 12.46
CA ALA A 193 8.34 5.89 13.35
C ALA A 193 8.51 4.36 13.44
N ILE A 194 7.40 3.61 13.50
CA ILE A 194 7.41 2.15 13.47
C ILE A 194 8.01 1.65 12.15
N ASN A 195 7.48 2.10 11.01
CA ASN A 195 7.93 1.65 9.69
C ASN A 195 9.41 1.99 9.46
N ALA A 196 9.83 3.22 9.78
CA ALA A 196 11.21 3.65 9.67
C ALA A 196 12.13 2.82 10.59
N GLY A 197 11.72 2.58 11.83
CA GLY A 197 12.44 1.72 12.77
C GLY A 197 12.60 0.29 12.24
N MET A 198 11.51 -0.29 11.72
CA MET A 198 11.53 -1.62 11.12
C MET A 198 12.44 -1.68 9.89
N LEU A 199 12.41 -0.69 9.00
CA LEU A 199 13.30 -0.65 7.84
C LEU A 199 14.77 -0.49 8.24
N VAL A 200 15.08 0.39 9.19
CA VAL A 200 16.46 0.56 9.70
C VAL A 200 16.97 -0.74 10.30
N VAL A 201 16.18 -1.40 11.14
CA VAL A 201 16.58 -2.65 11.80
C VAL A 201 16.66 -3.80 10.80
N PHE A 202 15.57 -4.08 10.08
CA PHE A 202 15.45 -5.30 9.27
C PHE A 202 16.11 -5.17 7.90
N ALA A 203 16.06 -4.02 7.23
CA ALA A 203 16.71 -3.83 5.93
C ALA A 203 18.15 -3.30 6.08
N GLY A 204 18.37 -2.35 6.99
CA GLY A 204 19.66 -1.69 7.16
C GLY A 204 20.69 -2.49 7.96
N ILE A 205 20.35 -2.86 9.19
CA ILE A 205 21.28 -3.49 10.14
C ILE A 205 21.33 -5.00 9.91
N LEU A 206 20.18 -5.66 9.96
CA LEU A 206 20.08 -7.12 9.91
C LEU A 206 20.08 -7.68 8.48
N LYS A 207 19.69 -6.85 7.50
CA LYS A 207 19.61 -7.21 6.07
C LYS A 207 18.72 -8.44 5.80
N TRP A 208 17.66 -8.57 6.57
CA TRP A 208 16.66 -9.64 6.44
C TRP A 208 15.70 -9.41 5.28
N ILE A 209 15.37 -8.14 5.01
CA ILE A 209 14.37 -7.72 4.01
C ILE A 209 14.90 -6.65 3.08
#